data_AF-A0AAW5GI15-F1
#
_entry.id   AF-A0AAW5GI15-F1
#
_cell.length_a   1.000
_cell.length_b   1.000
_cell.length_c   1.000
_cell.angle_alpha   90.00
_cell.angle_beta   90.00
_cell.angle_gamma   90.00
#
_symmetry.space_group_name_H-M   'P 1'
#
loop_
_entity.id
_entity.type
_entity.pdbx_description
1 polymer ?
#
loop_
_entity_poly.entity_id
_entity_poly.type
_entity_poly.pdbx_seq_one_letter_code
_entity_poly.pdbx_strand_id
1 'polypeptide(L)'
;KRVFPLEPKSPLTVNIKLGETQEINQTLLQAQSFYKTRNSLNEMSPSVKILFSLFALAGKLIQSSAFIPAVFTENKKLFIFWNSLSASSELKADILKFASSLTKDFFLPVEKWGRLYCAELLLTAFLTEYAASLKFFPNKSYTKDKEIDKLFFLNEEIARSVPGKRNLDTVIYS
;
A
#
# COMPACT_ATOMS: atom_id res chain seq x y z
N LYS A 1 18.25 -1.52 -6.15
CA LYS A 1 17.28 -1.76 -7.23
C LYS A 1 16.07 -2.45 -6.62
N ARG A 2 14.94 -1.76 -6.43
CA ARG A 2 13.66 -2.40 -6.09
C ARG A 2 12.88 -2.56 -7.40
N VAL A 3 12.48 -3.77 -7.75
CA VAL A 3 11.70 -4.07 -8.96
C VAL A 3 10.23 -4.15 -8.55
N PHE A 4 9.33 -3.64 -9.38
CA PHE A 4 7.90 -3.74 -9.13
C PHE A 4 7.41 -5.19 -9.40
N PRO A 5 6.44 -5.69 -8.61
CA PRO A 5 5.90 -5.05 -7.42
C PRO A 5 6.87 -5.14 -6.25
N LEU A 6 6.78 -4.15 -5.36
CA LEU A 6 7.40 -4.20 -4.03
C LEU A 6 7.35 -5.62 -3.53
N GLU A 7 8.49 -6.17 -3.09
CA GLU A 7 8.54 -7.55 -2.63
C GLU A 7 7.32 -7.82 -1.74
N PRO A 8 6.40 -8.72 -2.13
CA PRO A 8 5.00 -8.71 -1.67
C PRO A 8 4.80 -8.93 -0.16
N LYS A 9 5.89 -9.11 0.59
CA LYS A 9 5.93 -9.36 2.03
C LYS A 9 6.72 -8.31 2.82
N SER A 10 7.34 -7.35 2.16
CA SER A 10 8.20 -6.36 2.80
C SER A 10 7.54 -4.98 2.72
N PRO A 11 7.02 -4.43 3.84
CA PRO A 11 6.48 -3.08 3.84
C PRO A 11 7.49 -2.07 3.31
N LEU A 12 7.00 -1.04 2.62
CA LEU A 12 7.85 0.11 2.32
C LEU A 12 8.24 0.79 3.62
N THR A 13 9.53 1.15 3.72
CA THR A 13 10.05 1.87 4.86
C THR A 13 10.54 3.26 4.47
N VAL A 14 10.47 4.16 5.44
CA VAL A 14 10.94 5.54 5.39
C VAL A 14 11.98 5.75 6.47
N ASN A 15 13.07 6.42 6.09
CA ASN A 15 14.06 6.90 7.04
C ASN A 15 13.64 8.29 7.52
N ILE A 16 13.38 8.42 8.82
CA ILE A 16 13.00 9.66 9.46
C ILE A 16 14.18 10.14 10.29
N LYS A 17 14.69 11.32 9.95
CA LYS A 17 15.75 11.97 10.71
C LYS A 17 15.15 12.82 11.85
N LEU A 18 15.57 12.53 13.08
CA LEU A 18 15.16 13.18 14.32
C LEU A 18 16.33 14.03 14.83
N GLY A 19 16.33 15.33 14.49
CA GLY A 19 17.46 16.20 14.81
C GLY A 19 18.72 15.86 14.00
N GLU A 20 19.91 16.16 14.54
CA GLU A 20 21.14 16.05 13.76
C GLU A 20 21.72 14.62 13.72
N THR A 21 21.49 13.82 14.76
CA THR A 21 22.23 12.57 15.01
C THR A 21 21.38 11.31 15.04
N GLN A 22 20.05 11.41 15.15
CA GLN A 22 19.19 10.24 15.26
C GLN A 22 18.43 10.00 13.96
N GLU A 23 18.51 8.78 13.44
CA GLU A 23 17.70 8.32 12.31
C GLU A 23 16.93 7.07 12.74
N ILE A 24 15.63 7.06 12.44
CA ILE A 24 14.78 5.88 12.65
C ILE A 24 14.28 5.39 11.30
N ASN A 25 14.26 4.07 11.13
CA ASN A 25 13.66 3.42 9.97
C ASN A 25 12.31 2.86 10.39
N GLN A 26 11.24 3.31 9.75
CA GLN A 26 9.86 2.94 10.07
C GLN A 26 9.14 2.52 8.81
N THR A 27 8.21 1.59 8.91
CA THR A 27 7.24 1.32 7.83
C THR A 27 6.35 2.53 7.57
N LEU A 28 5.64 2.55 6.44
CA LEU A 28 4.72 3.65 6.12
C LEU A 28 3.59 3.78 7.16
N LEU A 29 3.02 2.67 7.63
CA LEU A 29 1.98 2.69 8.66
C LEU A 29 2.50 3.15 10.02
N GLN A 30 3.69 2.69 10.43
CA GLN A 30 4.32 3.15 11.67
C GLN A 30 4.65 4.66 11.60
N ALA A 31 5.18 5.11 10.46
CA ALA A 31 5.46 6.52 10.23
C ALA A 31 4.19 7.37 10.31
N GLN A 32 3.04 6.92 9.79
CA GLN A 32 1.77 7.65 9.94
C GLN A 32 1.44 7.92 11.42
N SER A 33 1.63 6.92 12.28
CA SER A 33 1.36 7.05 13.71
C SER A 33 2.29 8.06 14.39
N PHE A 34 3.55 8.12 13.95
CA PHE A 34 4.53 9.10 14.42
C PHE A 34 4.11 10.56 14.14
N TYR A 35 3.40 10.80 13.04
CA TYR A 35 3.03 12.14 12.58
C TYR A 35 1.64 12.61 13.02
N LYS A 36 0.76 11.71 13.48
CA LYS A 36 -0.56 12.07 14.07
C LYS A 36 -0.44 13.00 15.28
N THR A 37 0.71 13.04 15.95
CA THR A 37 0.95 13.81 17.17
C THR A 37 1.63 15.16 16.92
N ARG A 38 1.98 15.52 15.67
CA ARG A 38 2.66 16.78 15.34
C ARG A 38 1.70 17.80 14.71
N ASN A 39 1.55 18.96 15.37
CA ASN A 39 0.53 19.96 15.05
C ASN A 39 0.92 21.02 14.00
N SER A 40 2.16 21.10 13.51
CA SER A 40 2.59 22.17 12.59
C SER A 40 3.30 21.65 11.34
N LEU A 41 2.61 21.74 10.20
CA LEU A 41 3.14 21.42 8.86
C LEU A 41 4.11 22.47 8.31
N ASN A 42 4.10 23.69 8.84
CA ASN A 42 4.77 24.83 8.24
C ASN A 42 6.30 24.80 8.41
N GLU A 43 6.78 24.16 9.47
CA GLU A 43 8.22 24.02 9.77
C GLU A 43 8.83 22.71 9.20
N MET A 44 8.04 21.93 8.46
CA MET A 44 8.46 20.61 7.97
C MET A 44 9.19 20.69 6.62
N SER A 45 10.17 19.81 6.44
CA SER A 45 10.91 19.68 5.18
C SER A 45 9.98 19.27 4.01
N PRO A 46 10.34 19.55 2.75
CA PRO A 46 9.53 19.15 1.59
C PRO A 46 9.18 17.66 1.57
N SER A 47 10.14 16.78 1.91
CA SER A 47 9.92 15.33 1.97
C SER A 47 8.88 14.93 3.01
N VAL A 48 8.86 15.61 4.16
CA VAL A 48 7.86 15.37 5.20
C VAL A 48 6.48 15.82 4.72
N LYS A 49 6.36 16.97 4.04
CA LYS A 49 5.09 17.44 3.46
C LYS A 49 4.51 16.47 2.43
N ILE A 50 5.36 15.84 1.61
CA ILE A 50 4.93 14.79 0.67
C ILE A 50 4.39 13.58 1.45
N LEU A 51 5.10 13.16 2.50
CA LEU A 51 4.68 12.03 3.33
C LEU A 51 3.35 12.30 4.06
N PHE A 52 3.15 13.51 4.58
CA PHE A 52 1.86 13.92 5.14
C PHE A 52 0.73 13.91 4.11
N SER A 53 1.02 14.34 2.88
CA SER A 53 0.04 14.29 1.79
C SER A 53 -0.38 12.85 1.47
N LEU A 54 0.58 11.91 1.45
CA LEU A 54 0.31 10.47 1.33
C LEU A 54 -0.61 9.99 2.46
N PHE A 55 -0.28 10.33 3.72
CA PHE A 55 -1.04 9.88 4.88
C PHE A 55 -2.45 10.46 4.96
N ALA A 56 -2.62 11.73 4.59
CA ALA A 56 -3.93 12.37 4.52
C ALA A 56 -4.80 11.69 3.45
N LEU A 57 -4.24 11.43 2.27
CA LEU A 57 -4.94 10.73 1.20
C LEU A 57 -5.30 9.29 1.59
N ALA A 58 -4.34 8.53 2.13
CA ALA A 58 -4.60 7.17 2.61
C ALA A 58 -5.66 7.15 3.71
N GLY A 59 -5.62 8.10 4.65
CA GLY A 59 -6.63 8.25 5.69
C GLY A 59 -8.03 8.51 5.12
N LYS A 60 -8.15 9.39 4.12
CA LYS A 60 -9.41 9.64 3.40
C LYS A 60 -9.94 8.39 2.70
N LEU A 61 -9.07 7.63 2.03
CA LEU A 61 -9.44 6.38 1.37
C LEU A 61 -9.92 5.33 2.38
N ILE A 62 -9.25 5.21 3.52
CA ILE A 62 -9.65 4.28 4.58
C ILE A 62 -11.01 4.68 5.18
N GLN A 63 -11.21 5.95 5.51
CA GLN A 63 -12.45 6.45 6.09
C GLN A 63 -13.65 6.29 5.14
N SER A 64 -13.42 6.44 3.83
CA SER A 64 -14.45 6.25 2.81
C SER A 64 -14.58 4.80 2.34
N SER A 65 -13.85 3.84 2.93
CA SER A 65 -13.78 2.44 2.48
C SER A 65 -13.46 2.32 0.98
N ALA A 66 -12.68 3.27 0.45
CA ALA A 66 -12.40 3.42 -0.97
C ALA A 66 -11.13 2.68 -1.40
N PHE A 67 -11.03 1.40 -1.08
CA PHE A 67 -9.92 0.55 -1.50
C PHE A 67 -10.38 -0.91 -1.60
N ILE A 68 -9.79 -1.66 -2.53
CA ILE A 68 -10.19 -3.04 -2.85
C ILE A 68 -8.98 -3.96 -2.94
N PRO A 69 -9.14 -5.27 -2.66
CA PRO A 69 -8.11 -6.24 -2.94
C PRO A 69 -7.88 -6.33 -4.45
N ALA A 70 -6.63 -6.52 -4.84
CA ALA A 70 -6.18 -6.76 -6.20
C ALA A 70 -5.16 -7.89 -6.17
N VAL A 71 -5.03 -8.59 -7.30
CA VAL A 71 -4.23 -9.81 -7.41
C VAL A 71 -3.04 -9.60 -8.33
N PHE A 72 -1.87 -10.01 -7.85
CA PHE A 72 -0.65 -10.09 -8.63
C PHE A 72 -0.22 -11.55 -8.75
N THR A 73 0.18 -11.96 -9.95
CA THR A 73 0.75 -13.28 -10.17
C THR A 73 2.16 -13.16 -10.71
N GLU A 74 3.11 -13.82 -10.06
CA GLU A 74 4.48 -13.95 -10.52
C GLU A 74 5.02 -15.33 -10.18
N ASN A 75 5.74 -15.97 -11.12
CA ASN A 75 6.35 -17.29 -10.90
C ASN A 75 5.37 -18.36 -10.36
N LYS A 76 4.13 -18.37 -10.88
CA LYS A 76 3.03 -19.27 -10.45
C LYS A 76 2.58 -19.09 -8.99
N LYS A 77 2.98 -17.99 -8.35
CA LYS A 77 2.53 -17.57 -7.02
C LYS A 77 1.53 -16.43 -7.16
N LEU A 78 0.47 -16.51 -6.38
CA LEU A 78 -0.57 -15.49 -6.31
C LEU A 78 -0.40 -14.69 -5.02
N PHE A 79 -0.43 -13.36 -5.15
CA PHE A 79 -0.32 -12.39 -4.06
C PHE A 79 -1.53 -11.46 -4.07
N ILE A 80 -1.96 -11.04 -2.89
CA ILE A 80 -2.99 -10.02 -2.73
C ILE A 80 -2.36 -8.72 -2.24
N PHE A 81 -2.77 -7.63 -2.86
CA PHE A 81 -2.44 -6.27 -2.44
C PHE A 81 -3.72 -5.43 -2.46
N TRP A 82 -3.68 -4.23 -1.89
CA TRP A 82 -4.85 -3.38 -1.77
C TRP A 82 -4.66 -2.07 -2.53
N ASN A 83 -5.57 -1.78 -3.46
CA ASN A 83 -5.52 -0.60 -4.33
C ASN A 83 -6.58 0.42 -3.95
N SER A 84 -6.28 1.70 -4.12
CA SER A 84 -7.27 2.77 -4.02
C SER A 84 -8.35 2.64 -5.11
N LEU A 85 -9.61 2.85 -4.74
CA LEU A 85 -10.70 3.02 -5.69
C LEU A 85 -10.62 4.41 -6.32
N SER A 86 -10.20 4.48 -7.57
CA SER A 86 -10.14 5.72 -8.37
C SER A 86 -11.43 6.02 -9.14
N ALA A 87 -12.53 5.32 -8.84
CA ALA A 87 -13.80 5.45 -9.53
C ALA A 87 -14.52 6.79 -9.24
N SER A 88 -14.30 7.37 -8.06
CA SER A 88 -14.80 8.71 -7.74
C SER A 88 -13.91 9.79 -8.38
N SER A 89 -14.54 10.78 -9.03
CA SER A 89 -13.84 11.96 -9.59
C SER A 89 -13.07 12.73 -8.52
N GLU A 90 -13.57 12.78 -7.30
CA GLU A 90 -12.92 13.43 -6.16
C GLU A 90 -11.65 12.68 -5.74
N LEU A 91 -11.73 11.36 -5.56
CA LEU A 91 -10.57 10.55 -5.18
C LEU A 91 -9.52 10.54 -6.28
N LYS A 92 -9.94 10.50 -7.54
CA LYS A 92 -9.04 10.63 -8.69
C LYS A 92 -8.31 11.97 -8.68
N ALA A 93 -9.01 13.06 -8.39
CA ALA A 93 -8.39 14.39 -8.28
C ALA A 93 -7.39 14.46 -7.13
N ASP A 94 -7.69 13.86 -5.98
CA ASP A 94 -6.77 13.82 -4.84
C ASP A 94 -5.51 12.97 -5.12
N ILE A 95 -5.66 11.84 -5.82
CA ILE A 95 -4.52 11.02 -6.26
C ILE A 95 -3.64 11.81 -7.24
N LEU A 96 -4.25 12.51 -8.20
CA LEU A 96 -3.50 13.37 -9.13
C LEU A 96 -2.78 14.50 -8.42
N LYS A 97 -3.43 15.12 -7.42
CA LYS A 97 -2.83 16.16 -6.58
C LYS A 97 -1.63 15.60 -5.82
N PHE A 98 -1.76 14.45 -5.16
CA PHE A 98 -0.65 13.79 -4.50
C PHE A 98 0.47 13.44 -5.49
N ALA A 99 0.14 12.84 -6.64
CA ALA A 99 1.11 12.52 -7.68
C ALA A 99 1.91 13.76 -8.12
N SER A 100 1.25 14.90 -8.32
CA SER A 100 1.92 16.13 -8.73
C SER A 100 2.99 16.62 -7.74
N SER A 101 2.82 16.29 -6.44
CA SER A 101 3.78 16.64 -5.38
C SER A 101 5.03 15.76 -5.34
N LEU A 102 5.01 14.59 -6.01
CA LEU A 102 6.13 13.65 -5.97
C LEU A 102 7.35 14.18 -6.72
N THR A 103 8.50 14.07 -6.07
CA THR A 103 9.81 14.43 -6.62
C THR A 103 10.74 13.22 -6.63
N LYS A 104 11.77 13.28 -7.47
CA LYS A 104 12.81 12.24 -7.51
C LYS A 104 13.63 12.13 -6.23
N ASP A 105 13.79 13.24 -5.52
CA ASP A 105 14.55 13.29 -4.27
C ASP A 105 13.78 12.57 -3.15
N PHE A 106 12.44 12.63 -3.19
CA PHE A 106 11.59 11.86 -2.29
C PHE A 106 11.51 10.39 -2.70
N PHE A 107 11.29 10.11 -3.98
CA PHE A 107 11.14 8.76 -4.50
C PHE A 107 11.77 8.63 -5.89
N LEU A 108 13.01 8.15 -5.91
CA LEU A 108 13.84 8.01 -7.12
C LEU A 108 13.11 7.37 -8.32
N PRO A 109 12.25 6.34 -8.17
CA PRO A 109 11.54 5.74 -9.30
C PRO A 109 10.64 6.69 -10.09
N VAL A 110 10.29 7.86 -9.56
CA VAL A 110 9.50 8.89 -10.26
C VAL A 110 10.13 9.29 -11.60
N GLU A 111 11.47 9.33 -11.71
CA GLU A 111 12.14 9.66 -12.97
C GLU A 111 11.86 8.62 -14.07
N LYS A 112 11.72 7.35 -13.70
CA LYS A 112 11.60 6.25 -14.66
C LYS A 112 10.14 5.86 -14.92
N TRP A 113 9.31 5.84 -13.87
CA TRP A 113 7.97 5.28 -13.94
C TRP A 113 6.86 6.34 -13.98
N GLY A 114 7.22 7.62 -13.82
CA GLY A 114 6.26 8.72 -13.78
C GLY A 114 5.57 8.87 -12.44
N ARG A 115 5.08 10.09 -12.19
CA ARG A 115 4.51 10.51 -10.91
C ARG A 115 3.23 9.77 -10.54
N LEU A 116 2.30 9.63 -11.48
CA LEU A 116 1.01 9.00 -11.22
C LEU A 116 1.16 7.54 -10.78
N TYR A 117 1.92 6.76 -11.56
CA TYR A 117 2.18 5.38 -11.21
C TYR A 117 2.88 5.26 -9.86
N CYS A 118 3.89 6.09 -9.59
CA CYS A 118 4.55 6.09 -8.27
C CYS A 118 3.60 6.45 -7.12
N ALA A 119 2.64 7.36 -7.33
CA ALA A 119 1.64 7.69 -6.34
C ALA A 119 0.73 6.49 -6.03
N GLU A 120 0.27 5.80 -7.08
CA GLU A 120 -0.51 4.57 -6.94
C GLU A 120 0.30 3.50 -6.20
N LEU A 121 1.59 3.32 -6.53
CA LEU A 121 2.46 2.36 -5.82
C LEU A 121 2.60 2.65 -4.32
N LEU A 122 2.80 3.92 -3.97
CA LEU A 122 2.93 4.33 -2.56
C LEU A 122 1.62 4.12 -1.79
N LEU A 123 0.48 4.42 -2.44
CA LEU A 123 -0.84 4.15 -1.88
C LEU A 123 -1.08 2.65 -1.71
N THR A 124 -0.79 1.85 -2.74
CA THR A 124 -0.91 0.39 -2.69
C THR A 124 -0.08 -0.20 -1.56
N ALA A 125 1.16 0.25 -1.39
CA ALA A 125 2.02 -0.19 -0.31
C ALA A 125 1.43 0.12 1.06
N PHE A 126 0.96 1.36 1.25
CA PHE A 126 0.35 1.79 2.50
C PHE A 126 -0.93 1.00 2.81
N LEU A 127 -1.84 0.89 1.85
CA LEU A 127 -3.13 0.23 2.03
C LEU A 127 -2.98 -1.27 2.27
N THR A 128 -2.01 -1.91 1.61
CA THR A 128 -1.70 -3.33 1.82
C THR A 128 -1.17 -3.54 3.24
N GLU A 129 -0.27 -2.67 3.70
CA GLU A 129 0.22 -2.71 5.08
C GLU A 129 -0.90 -2.47 6.09
N TYR A 130 -1.76 -1.48 5.86
CA TYR A 130 -2.93 -1.20 6.69
C TYR A 130 -3.86 -2.42 6.78
N ALA A 131 -4.25 -3.01 5.65
CA ALA A 131 -5.13 -4.18 5.63
C ALA A 131 -4.51 -5.37 6.37
N ALA A 132 -3.21 -5.64 6.18
CA ALA A 132 -2.49 -6.67 6.92
C ALA A 132 -2.47 -6.39 8.44
N SER A 133 -2.36 -5.13 8.85
CA SER A 133 -2.33 -4.73 10.26
C SER A 133 -3.65 -4.99 11.00
N LEU A 134 -4.78 -5.03 10.28
CA LEU A 134 -6.09 -5.32 10.86
C LEU A 134 -6.18 -6.76 11.41
N LYS A 135 -5.30 -7.67 10.95
CA LYS A 135 -5.31 -9.10 11.31
C LYS A 135 -6.71 -9.71 11.20
N PHE A 136 -7.50 -9.22 10.25
CA PHE A 136 -8.87 -9.67 10.09
C PHE A 136 -8.83 -11.13 9.65
N PHE A 137 -9.46 -12.03 10.39
CA PHE A 137 -9.61 -13.43 10.00
C PHE A 137 -11.05 -13.85 10.28
N PRO A 138 -11.75 -14.53 9.36
CA PRO A 138 -13.13 -14.92 9.57
C PRO A 138 -13.23 -15.93 10.73
N ASN A 139 -14.09 -15.65 11.71
CA ASN A 139 -14.33 -16.53 12.86
C ASN A 139 -14.91 -17.91 12.45
N LYS A 140 -15.57 -17.98 11.28
CA LYS A 140 -16.08 -19.21 10.69
C LYS A 140 -15.65 -19.25 9.24
N SER A 141 -14.89 -20.28 8.91
CA SER A 141 -14.45 -20.61 7.56
C SER A 141 -14.87 -22.04 7.27
N TYR A 142 -15.44 -22.28 6.08
CA TYR A 142 -15.63 -23.65 5.63
C TYR A 142 -14.26 -24.29 5.41
N THR A 143 -14.12 -25.58 5.73
CA THR A 143 -12.83 -26.28 5.66
C THR A 143 -12.18 -26.22 4.27
N LYS A 144 -12.98 -26.04 3.22
CA LYS A 144 -12.54 -25.88 1.82
C LYS A 144 -12.03 -24.48 1.48
N ASP A 145 -12.39 -23.47 2.26
CA ASP A 145 -12.08 -22.06 2.00
C ASP A 145 -10.88 -21.56 2.82
N LYS A 146 -10.35 -22.39 3.74
CA LYS A 146 -9.21 -22.03 4.60
C LYS A 146 -7.99 -21.53 3.82
N GLU A 147 -7.70 -22.08 2.64
CA GLU A 147 -6.61 -21.60 1.81
C GLU A 147 -6.92 -20.23 1.21
N ILE A 148 -8.15 -19.99 0.75
CA ILE A 148 -8.60 -18.69 0.24
C ILE A 148 -8.53 -17.65 1.36
N ASP A 149 -8.97 -17.99 2.56
CA ASP A 149 -8.87 -17.12 3.72
C ASP A 149 -7.42 -16.78 4.06
N LYS A 150 -6.52 -17.78 4.05
CA LYS A 150 -5.08 -17.55 4.24
C LYS A 150 -4.51 -16.57 3.21
N LEU A 151 -4.92 -16.67 1.96
CA LEU A 151 -4.50 -15.76 0.90
C LEU A 151 -5.02 -14.33 1.13
N PHE A 152 -6.31 -14.16 1.43
CA PHE A 152 -6.94 -12.85 1.63
C PHE A 152 -6.57 -12.14 2.93
N PHE A 153 -6.35 -12.92 4.00
CA PHE A 153 -6.35 -12.40 5.35
C PHE A 153 -5.00 -12.54 6.06
N LEU A 154 -4.14 -13.46 5.61
CA LEU A 154 -2.81 -13.68 6.19
C LEU A 154 -1.68 -13.34 5.22
N ASN A 155 -1.98 -12.81 4.04
CA ASN A 155 -1.01 -12.49 2.99
C ASN A 155 -0.12 -13.71 2.62
N GLU A 156 -0.69 -14.92 2.72
CA GLU A 156 -0.02 -16.17 2.34
C GLU A 156 0.05 -16.30 0.81
N GLU A 157 1.02 -17.08 0.32
CA GLU A 157 1.15 -17.39 -1.11
C GLU A 157 0.46 -18.70 -1.43
N ILE A 158 -0.30 -18.74 -2.53
CA ILE A 158 -0.87 -19.98 -3.04
C ILE A 158 -0.19 -20.38 -4.34
N ALA A 159 0.23 -21.63 -4.42
CA ALA A 159 0.71 -22.23 -5.66
C ALA A 159 -0.46 -22.46 -6.64
N ARG A 160 -0.36 -21.86 -7.84
CA ARG A 160 -1.35 -22.05 -8.93
C ARG A 160 -1.18 -23.36 -9.71
N SER A 161 -0.19 -24.19 -9.35
CA SER A 161 0.10 -25.46 -10.04
C SER A 161 -0.94 -26.55 -9.78
N VAL A 162 -1.72 -26.45 -8.69
CA VAL A 162 -2.74 -27.43 -8.32
C VAL A 162 -4.01 -27.24 -9.17
N PRO A 163 -4.54 -28.31 -9.81
CA PRO A 163 -5.82 -28.25 -10.51
C PRO A 163 -6.94 -27.73 -9.59
N GLY A 164 -7.71 -26.74 -10.05
CA GLY A 164 -8.75 -26.04 -9.27
C GLY A 164 -8.37 -24.63 -8.78
N LYS A 165 -7.07 -24.32 -8.66
CA LYS A 165 -6.57 -23.00 -8.22
C LYS A 165 -6.16 -22.07 -9.38
N ARG A 166 -6.38 -22.53 -10.62
CA ARG A 166 -5.91 -21.85 -11.84
C ARG A 166 -6.64 -20.55 -12.14
N ASN A 167 -7.87 -20.38 -11.65
CA ASN A 167 -8.73 -19.23 -11.94
C ASN A 167 -9.03 -18.38 -10.68
N LEU A 168 -8.22 -18.52 -9.63
CA LEU A 168 -8.44 -17.73 -8.40
C LEU A 168 -8.31 -16.23 -8.66
N ASP A 169 -7.43 -15.83 -9.58
CA ASP A 169 -7.30 -14.44 -10.00
C ASP A 169 -8.57 -13.88 -10.64
N THR A 170 -9.21 -14.64 -11.55
CA THR A 170 -10.42 -14.16 -12.23
C THR A 170 -11.63 -14.01 -11.31
N VAL A 171 -11.72 -14.82 -10.25
CA VAL A 171 -12.82 -14.73 -9.26
C VAL A 171 -12.70 -13.50 -8.37
N ILE A 172 -11.49 -12.98 -8.15
CA ILE A 172 -11.28 -11.80 -7.28
C ILE A 172 -11.63 -10.49 -8.02
N TYR A 173 -11.54 -10.50 -9.36
CA TYR A 173 -11.88 -9.35 -10.21
C TYR A 173 -13.35 -9.33 -10.68
N SER A 174 -14.13 -10.39 -10.44
CA SER A 174 -15.56 -10.51 -10.80
C SER A 174 -16.47 -10.19 -9.63
#